data_AF-A0A1V5D2I0-F1
#
_entry.id   AF-A0A1V5D2I0-F1
#
_cell.length_a   1.000
_cell.length_b   1.000
_cell.length_c   1.000
_cell.angle_alpha   90.00
_cell.angle_beta   90.00
_cell.angle_gamma   90.00
#
_symmetry.space_group_name_H-M   'P 1'
#
loop_
_entity.id
_entity.type
_entity.pdbx_description
1 polymer ?
#
loop_
_entity_poly.entity_id
_entity_poly.type
_entity_poly.pdbx_seq_one_letter_code
_entity_poly.pdbx_strand_id
1 'polypeptide(L)'
;MRKSWLLMTLIVFSLFVCVPALADEGKDESGKGKDRKLYSEKYDKKKDESGKGKYHGGNGDRESYFQRHGYTQLSIPPGHYPPPGECRIWYPDRPPGQQPPSAGCSQVPPGAWVITHPKDRSGYAHVTVYDPQRPGSVYVEGEFDIGSGTFIRAILNR
;
A
#
# COMPACT_ATOMS: atom_id res chain seq x y z
N MET A 1 4.95 -74.86 -58.45
CA MET A 1 4.14 -75.87 -57.76
C MET A 1 3.31 -75.17 -56.69
N ARG A 2 2.07 -75.62 -56.49
CA ARG A 2 1.02 -74.99 -55.69
C ARG A 2 1.00 -75.52 -54.24
N LYS A 3 0.40 -74.71 -53.34
CA LYS A 3 -0.41 -75.00 -52.12
C LYS A 3 0.21 -74.40 -50.83
N SER A 4 -0.37 -73.36 -50.21
CA SER A 4 -1.53 -73.35 -49.26
C SER A 4 -1.20 -74.12 -47.96
N TRP A 5 -1.50 -73.71 -46.72
CA TRP A 5 -2.44 -72.72 -46.17
C TRP A 5 -2.23 -72.60 -44.63
N LEU A 6 -2.33 -71.37 -44.08
CA LEU A 6 -3.05 -70.93 -42.87
C LEU A 6 -2.81 -71.45 -41.43
N LEU A 7 -3.18 -70.53 -40.50
CA LEU A 7 -3.46 -70.59 -39.04
C LEU A 7 -2.22 -70.35 -38.15
N MET A 8 -2.22 -69.51 -37.10
CA MET A 8 -3.27 -68.81 -36.37
C MET A 8 -2.65 -67.65 -35.55
N THR A 9 -3.44 -66.59 -35.43
CA THR A 9 -3.26 -65.39 -34.61
C THR A 9 -3.01 -65.67 -33.13
N LEU A 10 -2.09 -64.94 -32.49
CA LEU A 10 -2.30 -64.49 -31.10
C LEU A 10 -1.76 -63.06 -30.93
N ILE A 11 -2.73 -62.21 -30.62
CA ILE A 11 -2.66 -60.79 -30.34
C ILE A 11 -2.02 -60.62 -28.96
N VAL A 12 -0.94 -59.85 -28.86
CA VAL A 12 -0.65 -59.09 -27.64
C VAL A 12 -0.32 -57.67 -28.07
N PHE A 13 -1.40 -56.94 -28.40
CA PHE A 13 -1.39 -55.49 -28.47
C PHE A 13 -1.17 -55.01 -27.02
N SER A 14 0.10 -54.84 -26.63
CA SER A 14 0.43 -54.24 -25.35
C SER A 14 0.01 -52.78 -25.45
N LEU A 15 -1.23 -52.53 -25.02
CA LEU A 15 -1.76 -51.21 -24.76
C LEU A 15 -0.83 -50.56 -23.74
N PHE A 16 0.08 -49.72 -24.24
CA PHE A 16 0.65 -48.64 -23.46
C PHE A 16 -0.52 -47.78 -23.05
N VAL A 17 -1.03 -48.03 -21.85
CA VAL A 17 -2.02 -47.19 -21.19
C VAL A 17 -1.28 -45.87 -20.92
N CYS A 18 -1.47 -44.90 -21.81
CA CYS A 18 -1.15 -43.51 -21.49
C CYS A 18 -2.03 -43.12 -20.31
N VAL A 19 -1.44 -43.12 -19.12
CA VAL A 19 -1.98 -42.38 -17.99
C VAL A 19 -1.91 -40.91 -18.39
N PRO A 20 -3.01 -40.16 -18.46
CA PRO A 20 -2.91 -38.71 -18.44
C PRO A 20 -2.39 -38.35 -17.04
N ALA A 21 -1.08 -38.08 -16.94
CA ALA A 21 -0.59 -37.26 -15.86
C ALA A 21 -1.29 -35.91 -15.99
N LEU A 22 -2.11 -35.56 -15.00
CA LEU A 22 -2.59 -34.20 -14.84
C LEU A 22 -1.34 -33.35 -14.66
N ALA A 23 -0.98 -32.60 -15.71
CA ALA A 23 0.03 -31.57 -15.63
C ALA A 23 -0.51 -30.51 -14.66
N ASP A 24 0.10 -30.44 -13.48
CA ASP A 24 -0.10 -29.39 -12.50
C ASP A 24 0.44 -28.08 -13.09
N GLU A 25 -0.49 -27.25 -13.54
CA GLU A 25 -0.23 -25.95 -14.14
C GLU A 25 -0.06 -24.93 -13.00
N GLY A 26 1.20 -24.65 -12.65
CA GLY A 26 1.48 -23.71 -11.56
C GLY A 26 2.95 -23.52 -11.25
N LYS A 27 3.78 -23.37 -12.29
CA LYS A 27 5.21 -23.06 -12.13
C LYS A 27 5.43 -21.55 -12.26
N ASP A 28 5.23 -20.81 -11.17
CA ASP A 28 5.63 -19.40 -11.08
C ASP A 28 7.05 -19.29 -10.51
N GLU A 29 8.04 -19.63 -11.34
CA GLU A 29 9.42 -19.21 -11.10
C GLU A 29 9.55 -17.70 -11.35
N SER A 30 9.05 -16.88 -10.41
CA SER A 30 9.36 -15.45 -10.36
C SER A 30 10.65 -15.23 -9.58
N GLY A 31 11.76 -15.62 -10.21
CA GLY A 31 13.07 -15.12 -9.84
C GLY A 31 13.15 -13.64 -10.21
N LYS A 32 12.99 -12.74 -9.23
CA LYS A 32 13.29 -11.31 -9.42
C LYS A 32 14.47 -10.91 -8.54
N GLY A 33 15.53 -10.52 -9.23
CA GLY A 33 16.84 -10.18 -8.70
C GLY A 33 16.80 -9.14 -7.58
N LYS A 34 17.66 -9.37 -6.60
CA LYS A 34 18.05 -8.38 -5.60
C LYS A 34 19.08 -7.46 -6.21
N ASP A 35 18.64 -6.40 -6.89
CA ASP A 35 19.51 -5.25 -7.13
C ASP A 35 19.35 -4.24 -5.99
N ARG A 36 20.20 -4.47 -4.99
CA ARG A 36 20.52 -3.56 -3.89
C ARG A 36 21.68 -2.68 -4.32
N LYS A 37 21.47 -1.35 -4.33
CA LYS A 37 22.42 -0.22 -4.11
C LYS A 37 21.78 1.05 -4.75
N LEU A 38 21.80 2.28 -4.24
CA LEU A 38 22.48 2.92 -3.10
C LEU A 38 22.07 4.42 -3.13
N TYR A 39 21.32 4.94 -2.14
CA TYR A 39 21.28 6.36 -1.67
C TYR A 39 20.08 6.47 -0.68
N SER A 40 20.11 7.00 0.54
CA SER A 40 21.13 7.74 1.28
C SER A 40 21.11 7.27 2.74
N GLU A 41 22.30 7.03 3.27
CA GLU A 41 22.59 6.69 4.65
C GLU A 41 22.30 7.89 5.58
N LYS A 42 21.92 7.59 6.84
CA LYS A 42 21.76 8.50 7.99
C LYS A 42 20.32 8.94 8.33
N TYR A 43 19.55 8.01 8.92
CA TYR A 43 18.83 8.23 10.18
C TYR A 43 18.74 6.88 10.90
N ASP A 44 19.75 6.57 11.71
CA ASP A 44 19.78 5.42 12.59
C ASP A 44 18.98 5.68 13.88
N LYS A 45 18.49 4.57 14.47
CA LYS A 45 17.97 4.38 15.84
C LYS A 45 16.54 4.88 16.09
N LYS A 46 15.56 4.05 16.46
CA LYS A 46 15.56 2.70 17.05
C LYS A 46 14.33 1.94 16.53
N LYS A 47 14.52 0.67 16.19
CA LYS A 47 13.43 -0.26 15.90
C LYS A 47 13.08 -0.94 17.22
N ASP A 48 12.17 -0.32 17.96
CA ASP A 48 11.69 -0.89 19.20
C ASP A 48 10.76 -2.05 18.85
N GLU A 49 11.15 -3.25 19.29
CA GLU A 49 10.33 -4.45 19.27
C GLU A 49 9.13 -4.30 20.22
N SER A 50 8.16 -3.46 19.88
CA SER A 50 6.90 -3.37 20.65
C SER A 50 5.76 -2.88 19.77
N GLY A 51 5.18 -3.80 19.01
CA GLY A 51 4.02 -3.50 18.16
C GLY A 51 3.37 -4.73 17.55
N LYS A 52 3.37 -5.89 18.23
CA LYS A 52 2.46 -6.99 17.90
C LYS A 52 1.04 -6.59 18.33
N GLY A 53 0.45 -5.62 17.64
CA GLY A 53 -0.98 -5.36 17.69
C GLY A 53 -1.70 -6.47 16.93
N LYS A 54 -2.13 -7.50 17.66
CA LYS A 54 -3.11 -8.48 17.15
C LYS A 54 -4.47 -7.78 17.05
N TYR A 55 -4.75 -7.14 15.92
CA TYR A 55 -6.10 -6.69 15.58
C TYR A 55 -6.74 -7.73 14.66
N HIS A 56 -7.68 -8.50 15.22
CA HIS A 56 -8.63 -9.32 14.47
C HIS A 56 -9.75 -8.42 13.94
N GLY A 57 -10.02 -8.42 12.63
CA GLY A 57 -11.19 -7.74 12.05
C GLY A 57 -11.07 -7.57 10.53
N GLY A 58 -11.59 -8.54 9.77
CA GLY A 58 -11.38 -8.65 8.33
C GLY A 58 -12.20 -7.68 7.46
N ASN A 59 -11.59 -7.27 6.34
CA ASN A 59 -12.14 -7.28 4.98
C ASN A 59 -10.98 -6.93 4.03
N GLY A 60 -10.67 -7.78 3.05
CA GLY A 60 -9.37 -7.89 2.39
C GLY A 60 -9.04 -6.87 1.29
N ASP A 61 -9.59 -5.66 1.31
CA ASP A 61 -9.59 -4.80 0.10
C ASP A 61 -9.54 -3.27 0.34
N ARG A 62 -9.34 -2.78 1.58
CA ARG A 62 -9.25 -1.32 1.85
C ARG A 62 -8.17 -0.90 2.85
N GLU A 63 -6.94 -1.38 2.67
CA GLU A 63 -5.79 -0.73 3.32
C GLU A 63 -5.72 0.73 2.87
N SER A 64 -5.85 1.67 3.82
CA SER A 64 -5.82 3.09 3.52
C SER A 64 -4.42 3.49 3.03
N TYR A 65 -4.34 4.52 2.20
CA TYR A 65 -3.07 5.08 1.73
C TYR A 65 -2.07 5.30 2.89
N PHE A 66 -2.55 5.77 4.05
CA PHE A 66 -1.70 6.04 5.20
C PHE A 66 -1.07 4.79 5.80
N GLN A 67 -1.80 3.68 5.83
CA GLN A 67 -1.26 2.39 6.30
C GLN A 67 -0.20 1.87 5.32
N ARG A 68 -0.53 1.85 4.02
CA ARG A 68 0.35 1.33 2.98
C ARG A 68 1.67 2.10 2.85
N HIS A 69 1.64 3.42 3.09
CA HIS A 69 2.80 4.29 2.97
C HIS A 69 3.51 4.55 4.30
N GLY A 70 3.11 3.89 5.40
CA GLY A 70 3.75 4.05 6.70
C GLY A 70 3.46 5.39 7.40
N TYR A 71 2.42 6.10 6.97
CA TYR A 71 1.93 7.34 7.58
C TYR A 71 0.87 7.09 8.67
N THR A 72 1.00 5.98 9.41
CA THR A 72 0.13 5.70 10.57
C THR A 72 0.50 6.57 11.79
N GLN A 73 1.68 7.18 11.78
CA GLN A 73 2.14 8.16 12.77
C GLN A 73 2.76 9.35 12.05
N LEU A 74 2.15 10.53 12.16
CA LEU A 74 2.68 11.76 11.57
C LEU A 74 3.69 12.40 12.49
N SER A 75 4.85 12.75 11.94
CA SER A 75 5.91 13.50 12.66
C SER A 75 5.71 15.01 12.54
N ILE A 76 4.46 15.48 12.74
CA ILE A 76 4.10 16.89 12.71
C ILE A 76 4.09 17.40 14.15
N PRO A 77 4.95 18.37 14.51
CA PRO A 77 4.92 18.92 15.86
C PRO A 77 3.56 19.58 16.15
N PRO A 78 2.99 19.49 17.37
CA PRO A 78 1.68 20.05 17.69
C PRO A 78 1.51 21.53 17.30
N GLY A 79 2.55 22.35 17.47
CA GLY A 79 2.52 23.77 17.08
C GLY A 79 2.58 24.04 15.56
N HIS A 80 2.68 23.01 14.73
CA HIS A 80 2.72 23.15 13.26
C HIS A 80 1.37 22.86 12.60
N TYR A 81 0.41 22.29 13.33
CA TYR A 81 -0.96 22.16 12.86
C TYR A 81 -1.61 23.54 12.68
N PRO A 82 -2.53 23.72 11.72
CA PRO A 82 -3.27 24.97 11.58
C PRO A 82 -4.15 25.23 12.81
N PRO A 83 -4.53 26.48 13.09
CA PRO A 83 -5.57 26.80 14.07
C PRO A 83 -6.91 26.11 13.77
N PRO A 84 -7.79 25.89 14.78
CA PRO A 84 -9.12 25.34 14.55
C PRO A 84 -9.93 26.16 13.52
N GLY A 85 -10.41 25.48 12.48
CA GLY A 85 -11.15 26.04 11.36
C GLY A 85 -10.31 26.49 10.18
N GLU A 86 -8.99 26.35 10.28
CA GLU A 86 -8.05 26.68 9.22
C GLU A 86 -7.47 25.42 8.58
N CYS A 87 -6.71 25.65 7.52
CA CYS A 87 -6.02 24.61 6.79
C CYS A 87 -4.56 25.02 6.55
N ARG A 88 -3.70 24.03 6.29
CA ARG A 88 -2.28 24.20 6.00
C ARG A 88 -1.82 23.22 4.95
N ILE A 89 -0.98 23.70 4.03
CA ILE A 89 -0.24 22.85 3.10
C ILE A 89 0.96 22.22 3.81
N TRP A 90 1.12 20.90 3.67
CA TRP A 90 2.21 20.14 4.28
C TRP A 90 2.86 19.20 3.28
N TYR A 91 4.18 19.14 3.26
CA TYR A 91 4.91 18.16 2.45
C TYR A 91 5.44 17.05 3.36
N PRO A 92 5.00 15.79 3.20
CA PRO A 92 5.45 14.70 4.07
C PRO A 92 6.96 14.45 3.98
N ASP A 93 7.57 14.75 2.83
CA ASP A 93 8.99 14.54 2.57
C ASP A 93 9.90 15.68 3.06
N ARG A 94 9.34 16.72 3.69
CA ARG A 94 10.10 17.86 4.21
C ARG A 94 10.12 17.87 5.74
N PRO A 95 11.28 18.15 6.38
CA PRO A 95 11.31 18.34 7.82
C PRO A 95 10.49 19.59 8.22
N PRO A 96 9.97 19.67 9.45
CA PRO A 96 9.11 20.78 9.90
C PRO A 96 9.68 22.18 9.63
N GLY A 97 10.98 22.38 9.82
CA GLY A 97 11.65 23.67 9.57
C GLY A 97 11.82 24.06 8.10
N GLN A 98 11.52 23.16 7.15
CA GLN A 98 11.56 23.42 5.70
C GLN A 98 10.16 23.43 5.07
N GLN A 99 9.13 23.40 5.90
CA GLN A 99 7.75 23.51 5.44
C GLN A 99 7.50 24.93 4.94
N PRO A 100 6.59 25.10 3.96
CA PRO A 100 6.20 26.43 3.53
C PRO A 100 5.59 27.22 4.70
N PRO A 101 5.64 28.57 4.63
CA PRO A 101 4.84 29.40 5.52
C PRO A 101 3.36 29.03 5.38
N SER A 102 2.59 29.24 6.45
CA SER A 102 1.14 29.04 6.41
C SER A 102 0.53 29.94 5.32
N ALA A 103 -0.03 29.31 4.30
CA ALA A 103 -0.72 29.94 3.18
C ALA A 103 -2.08 29.25 2.99
N GLY A 104 -2.99 29.90 2.26
CA GLY A 104 -4.29 29.31 1.96
C GLY A 104 -4.19 28.02 1.14
N CYS A 105 -5.19 27.14 1.26
CA CYS A 105 -5.20 25.81 0.62
C CYS A 105 -5.92 25.76 -0.73
N SER A 106 -6.22 26.92 -1.34
CA SER A 106 -6.96 26.99 -2.60
C SER A 106 -6.19 26.37 -3.77
N GLN A 107 -4.85 26.43 -3.74
CA GLN A 107 -3.98 25.82 -4.74
C GLN A 107 -3.01 24.89 -4.04
N VAL A 108 -3.24 23.58 -4.19
CA VAL A 108 -2.43 22.53 -3.57
C VAL A 108 -1.36 22.08 -4.58
N PRO A 109 -0.06 22.28 -4.30
CA PRO A 109 0.99 21.84 -5.20
C PRO A 109 1.09 20.29 -5.22
N PRO A 110 1.61 19.71 -6.32
CA PRO A 110 1.85 18.27 -6.39
C PRO A 110 2.73 17.77 -5.24
N GLY A 111 2.36 16.62 -4.67
CA GLY A 111 3.06 16.00 -3.53
C GLY A 111 2.77 16.65 -2.18
N ALA A 112 1.99 17.73 -2.13
CA ALA A 112 1.53 18.29 -0.87
C ALA A 112 0.25 17.64 -0.38
N TRP A 113 0.11 17.59 0.94
CA TRP A 113 -1.13 17.29 1.64
C TRP A 113 -1.79 18.58 2.09
N VAL A 114 -3.11 18.52 2.28
CA VAL A 114 -3.84 19.55 3.02
C VAL A 114 -4.16 19.00 4.39
N ILE A 115 -3.71 19.71 5.41
CA ILE A 115 -4.08 19.47 6.79
C ILE A 115 -5.18 20.46 7.14
N THR A 116 -6.34 19.97 7.53
CA THR A 116 -7.46 20.78 8.02
C THR A 116 -7.66 20.50 9.50
N HIS A 117 -7.90 21.54 10.30
CA HIS A 117 -8.21 21.39 11.71
C HIS A 117 -9.70 21.74 11.93
N PRO A 118 -10.58 20.76 12.18
CA PRO A 118 -12.01 21.03 12.38
C PRO A 118 -12.27 21.93 13.61
N LYS A 119 -13.25 22.84 13.52
CA LYS A 119 -13.62 23.73 14.64
C LYS A 119 -14.32 22.98 15.78
N ASP A 120 -15.09 21.96 15.44
CA ASP A 120 -15.92 21.16 16.35
C ASP A 120 -15.15 19.99 17.00
N ARG A 121 -14.03 19.57 16.39
CA ARG A 121 -13.18 18.47 16.90
C ARG A 121 -11.71 18.88 16.96
N SER A 122 -11.38 19.85 17.81
CA SER A 122 -10.04 20.47 17.87
C SER A 122 -8.91 19.57 18.40
N GLY A 123 -9.21 18.35 18.83
CA GLY A 123 -8.20 17.33 19.14
C GLY A 123 -7.66 16.58 17.92
N TYR A 124 -8.29 16.79 16.75
CA TYR A 124 -8.04 16.00 15.55
C TYR A 124 -7.71 16.90 14.36
N ALA A 125 -6.94 16.35 13.42
CA ALA A 125 -6.68 16.94 12.12
C ALA A 125 -7.16 15.98 11.02
N HIS A 126 -7.68 16.55 9.94
CA HIS A 126 -7.98 15.82 8.71
C HIS A 126 -6.84 16.04 7.74
N VAL A 127 -6.31 14.95 7.19
CA VAL A 127 -5.24 14.99 6.19
C VAL A 127 -5.81 14.52 4.87
N THR A 128 -5.89 15.43 3.92
CA THR A 128 -6.36 15.18 2.57
C THR A 128 -5.16 15.00 1.65
N VAL A 129 -5.14 13.87 0.95
CA VAL A 129 -4.13 13.54 -0.06
C VAL A 129 -4.80 13.62 -1.42
N TYR A 130 -4.24 14.39 -2.34
CA TYR A 130 -4.76 14.56 -3.69
C TYR A 130 -4.11 13.57 -4.66
N ASP A 131 -4.85 13.19 -5.69
CA ASP A 131 -4.38 12.36 -6.78
C ASP A 131 -3.39 13.15 -7.65
N PRO A 132 -2.13 12.72 -7.78
CA PRO A 132 -1.13 13.43 -8.56
C PRO A 132 -1.44 13.42 -10.06
N GLN A 133 -2.26 12.49 -10.55
CA GLN A 133 -2.64 12.37 -11.96
C GLN A 133 -3.90 13.16 -12.30
N ARG A 134 -4.71 13.51 -11.29
CA ARG A 134 -5.99 14.21 -11.46
C ARG A 134 -6.06 15.42 -10.54
N PRO A 135 -5.61 16.62 -11.00
CA PRO A 135 -5.64 17.84 -10.20
C PRO A 135 -7.02 18.08 -9.57
N GLY A 136 -7.03 18.34 -8.26
CA GLY A 136 -8.26 18.59 -7.50
C GLY A 136 -9.05 17.34 -7.09
N SER A 137 -8.70 16.13 -7.56
CA SER A 137 -9.33 14.89 -7.09
C SER A 137 -8.69 14.45 -5.79
N VAL A 138 -9.50 14.31 -4.73
CA VAL A 138 -9.05 13.68 -3.48
C VAL A 138 -8.80 12.18 -3.74
N TYR A 139 -7.65 11.69 -3.29
CA TYR A 139 -7.27 10.29 -3.30
C TYR A 139 -7.70 9.60 -1.99
N VAL A 140 -7.32 10.18 -0.85
CA VAL A 140 -7.72 9.71 0.47
C VAL A 140 -7.89 10.89 1.42
N GLU A 141 -8.73 10.73 2.43
CA GLU A 141 -8.77 11.60 3.60
C GLU A 141 -8.70 10.78 4.88
N GLY A 142 -7.84 11.17 5.82
CA GLY A 142 -7.63 10.48 7.09
C GLY A 142 -7.81 11.41 8.28
N GLU A 143 -8.36 10.88 9.37
CA GLU A 143 -8.44 11.54 10.67
C GLU A 143 -7.22 11.15 11.53
N PHE A 144 -6.57 12.14 12.12
CA PHE A 144 -5.38 11.98 12.94
C PHE A 144 -5.57 12.69 14.28
N ASP A 145 -5.04 12.12 15.36
CA ASP A 145 -4.92 12.80 16.66
C ASP A 145 -3.77 13.83 16.61
N ILE A 146 -4.02 15.08 17.02
CA ILE A 146 -3.02 16.16 16.94
C ILE A 146 -1.91 16.00 17.98
N GLY A 147 -2.22 15.45 19.16
CA GLY A 147 -1.25 15.34 20.26
C GLY A 147 -0.17 14.31 19.99
N SER A 148 -0.56 13.17 19.41
CA SER A 148 0.32 12.06 19.09
C SER A 148 0.74 12.02 17.63
N GLY A 149 -0.09 12.52 16.71
CA GLY A 149 0.06 12.30 15.27
C GLY A 149 -0.47 10.95 14.80
N THR A 150 -1.18 10.20 15.65
CA THR A 150 -1.64 8.84 15.36
C THR A 150 -2.79 8.85 14.35
N PHE A 151 -2.73 7.99 13.34
CA PHE A 151 -3.83 7.74 12.41
C PHE A 151 -4.98 7.05 13.13
N ILE A 152 -6.18 7.62 13.03
CA ILE A 152 -7.39 7.11 13.67
C ILE A 152 -8.21 6.29 12.68
N ARG A 153 -8.56 6.87 11.53
CA ARG A 153 -9.37 6.21 10.50
C ARG A 153 -9.31 6.96 9.17
N ALA A 154 -9.65 6.25 8.09
CA ALA A 154 -9.96 6.90 6.82
C ALA A 154 -11.38 7.48 6.89
N ILE A 155 -11.54 8.74 6.47
CA ILE A 155 -12.82 9.42 6.32
C ILE A 155 -13.36 9.21 4.90
N LEU A 156 -12.48 9.38 3.90
CA LEU A 156 -12.77 9.15 2.49
C LEU A 156 -11.70 8.22 1.90
N ASN A 157 -12.13 7.19 1.18
CA ASN A 157 -11.25 6.29 0.46
C ASN A 157 -11.89 6.00 -0.91
N ARG A 158 -11.27 6.48 -2.00
CA ARG A 158 -11.84 6.44 -3.35
C ARG A 158 -11.15 5.41 -4.25
#